data_AF-A0A348WU00-F1
#
_entry.id   AF-A0A348WU00-F1
#
_cell.length_a   1.000
_cell.length_b   1.000
_cell.length_c   1.000
_cell.angle_alpha   90.00
_cell.angle_beta   90.00
_cell.angle_gamma   90.00
#
_symmetry.space_group_name_H-M   'P 1'
#
loop_
_entity.id
_entity.type
_entity.pdbx_description
1 polymer ?
#
loop_
_entity_poly.entity_id
_entity_poly.type
_entity_poly.pdbx_seq_one_letter_code
_entity_poly.pdbx_strand_id
1 'polypeptide(L)'
;MKKMKKNKDSLFKDLKIYNLVMTNIWQFLTIIAIGILAGYLFEKYATNQNINYMAFSIIFFSIIGTINFFVSILRGVKKLEKVDKDKKAKIKETMIDEQNDDKESNK
;
A
#
# COMPACT_ATOMS: atom_id res chain seq x y z
N MET A 1 -15.98 3.49 -29.49
CA MET A 1 -16.08 3.52 -28.01
C MET A 1 -14.93 2.87 -27.22
N LYS A 2 -13.96 2.13 -27.82
CA LYS A 2 -12.86 1.46 -27.07
C LYS A 2 -11.82 2.40 -26.42
N LYS A 3 -11.62 3.63 -26.92
CA LYS A 3 -10.61 4.58 -26.38
C LYS A 3 -10.95 5.14 -24.99
N MET A 4 -12.23 5.41 -24.69
CA MET A 4 -12.63 6.00 -23.40
C MET A 4 -12.60 5.00 -22.23
N LYS A 5 -12.83 3.69 -22.48
CA LYS A 5 -12.79 2.65 -21.43
C LYS A 5 -11.38 2.46 -20.85
N LYS A 6 -10.36 2.39 -21.71
CA LYS A 6 -8.94 2.27 -21.29
C LYS A 6 -8.48 3.43 -20.39
N ASN A 7 -8.94 4.66 -20.65
CA ASN A 7 -8.50 5.84 -19.91
C ASN A 7 -9.10 5.90 -18.50
N LYS A 8 -10.31 5.37 -18.29
CA LYS A 8 -10.90 5.29 -16.95
C LYS A 8 -10.19 4.25 -16.08
N ASP A 9 -9.84 3.09 -16.66
CA ASP A 9 -9.16 2.03 -15.92
C ASP A 9 -7.73 2.40 -15.46
N SER A 10 -7.00 3.20 -16.24
CA SER A 10 -5.69 3.73 -15.83
C SER A 10 -5.81 4.73 -14.69
N LEU A 11 -6.77 5.67 -14.76
CA LEU A 11 -7.01 6.65 -13.70
C LEU A 11 -7.39 5.99 -12.37
N PHE A 12 -8.19 4.91 -12.39
CA PHE A 12 -8.52 4.15 -11.19
C PHE A 12 -7.32 3.40 -10.58
N LYS A 13 -6.38 2.91 -11.42
CA LYS A 13 -5.12 2.33 -10.92
C LYS A 13 -4.25 3.40 -10.27
N ASP A 14 -4.12 4.56 -10.92
CA ASP A 14 -3.35 5.68 -10.40
C ASP A 14 -3.92 6.24 -9.09
N LEU A 15 -5.24 6.34 -8.96
CA LEU A 15 -5.88 6.81 -7.72
C LEU A 15 -5.66 5.84 -6.54
N LYS A 16 -5.68 4.52 -6.81
CA LYS A 16 -5.41 3.50 -5.80
C LYS A 16 -3.94 3.47 -5.38
N ILE A 17 -3.04 3.64 -6.34
CA ILE A 17 -1.59 3.77 -6.08
C ILE A 17 -1.33 5.03 -5.27
N TYR A 18 -1.95 6.15 -5.64
CA TYR A 18 -1.86 7.40 -4.92
C TYR A 18 -2.31 7.25 -3.46
N ASN A 19 -3.48 6.65 -3.22
CA ASN A 19 -3.97 6.47 -1.85
C ASN A 19 -3.11 5.51 -1.02
N LEU A 20 -2.56 4.46 -1.66
CA LEU A 20 -1.61 3.54 -1.03
C LEU A 20 -0.31 4.27 -0.64
N VAL A 21 0.26 5.03 -1.58
CA VAL A 21 1.47 5.81 -1.37
C VAL A 21 1.24 6.87 -0.29
N MET A 22 0.10 7.58 -0.33
CA MET A 22 -0.22 8.63 0.63
C MET A 22 -0.39 8.09 2.06
N THR A 23 -1.06 6.94 2.21
CA THR A 23 -1.22 6.28 3.52
C THR A 23 0.15 5.82 4.06
N ASN A 24 1.02 5.32 3.19
CA ASN A 24 2.37 4.88 3.58
C ASN A 24 3.28 6.04 3.95
N ILE A 25 3.20 7.16 3.23
CA ILE A 25 3.91 8.40 3.57
C ILE A 25 3.43 8.93 4.91
N TRP A 26 2.11 8.92 5.15
CA TRP A 26 1.55 9.33 6.43
C TRP A 26 2.05 8.46 7.58
N GLN A 27 2.03 7.13 7.42
CA GLN A 27 2.59 6.21 8.41
C GLN A 27 4.09 6.45 8.64
N PHE A 28 4.86 6.67 7.59
CA PHE A 28 6.29 6.96 7.71
C PHE A 28 6.56 8.25 8.50
N LEU A 29 5.80 9.32 8.23
CA LEU A 29 5.86 10.57 8.99
C LEU A 29 5.52 10.36 10.46
N THR A 30 4.49 9.56 10.77
CA THR A 30 4.14 9.26 12.17
C THR A 30 5.24 8.50 12.91
N ILE A 31 5.93 7.57 12.25
CA ILE A 31 7.05 6.82 12.84
C ILE A 31 8.23 7.74 13.13
N ILE A 32 8.54 8.68 12.23
CA ILE A 32 9.58 9.69 12.46
C ILE A 32 9.21 10.58 13.64
N ALA A 33 7.97 11.07 13.71
CA ALA A 33 7.51 11.90 14.80
C ALA A 33 7.61 11.17 16.16
N ILE A 34 7.20 9.91 16.21
CA ILE A 34 7.35 9.05 17.40
C ILE A 34 8.84 8.87 17.74
N GLY A 35 9.71 8.68 16.74
CA GLY A 35 11.15 8.54 16.97
C GLY A 35 11.81 9.79 17.54
N ILE A 36 11.40 10.98 17.10
CA ILE A 36 11.86 12.26 17.68
C ILE A 36 11.34 12.40 19.11
N LEU A 37 10.05 12.11 19.34
CA LEU A 37 9.44 12.24 20.66
C LEU A 37 10.03 11.24 21.68
N ALA A 38 10.26 10.00 21.24
CA ALA A 38 10.94 8.97 22.02
C ALA A 38 12.39 9.36 22.31
N GLY A 39 13.11 9.91 21.31
CA GLY A 39 14.46 10.41 21.48
C GLY A 39 14.55 11.51 22.53
N TYR A 40 13.62 12.48 22.47
CA TYR A 40 13.52 13.55 23.45
C TYR A 40 13.23 13.03 24.87
N LEU A 41 12.31 12.05 25.00
CA LEU A 41 12.04 11.42 26.29
C LEU A 41 13.28 10.67 26.80
N PHE A 42 13.92 9.84 25.98
CA PHE A 42 15.08 9.08 26.40
C PHE A 42 16.24 9.98 26.81
N GLU A 43 16.46 11.10 26.12
CA GLU A 43 17.48 12.08 26.49
C GLU A 43 17.17 12.75 27.84
N LYS A 44 15.89 13.05 28.11
CA LYS A 44 15.46 13.68 29.37
C LYS A 44 15.53 12.75 30.57
N TYR A 45 15.28 11.46 30.39
CA TYR A 45 15.25 10.45 31.46
C TYR A 45 16.52 9.60 31.54
N ALA A 46 17.50 9.84 30.67
CA ALA A 46 18.75 9.10 30.68
C ALA A 46 19.62 9.46 31.88
N THR A 47 19.92 8.45 32.70
CA THR A 47 20.89 8.56 33.81
C THR A 47 22.33 8.70 33.30
N ASN A 48 22.63 8.17 32.09
CA ASN A 48 23.97 8.16 31.50
C ASN A 48 24.08 9.17 30.36
N GLN A 49 24.53 10.40 30.63
CA GLN A 49 24.61 11.48 29.63
C GLN A 49 25.68 11.27 28.54
N ASN A 50 26.53 10.24 28.63
CA ASN A 50 27.56 9.95 27.63
C ASN A 50 27.01 9.37 26.32
N ILE A 51 25.75 8.93 26.30
CA ILE A 51 25.11 8.35 25.12
C ILE A 51 24.13 9.38 24.54
N ASN A 52 24.24 9.66 23.23
CA ASN A 52 23.27 10.50 22.54
C ASN A 52 22.01 9.67 22.21
N TYR A 53 21.06 9.65 23.15
CA TYR A 53 19.81 8.89 23.01
C TYR A 53 18.91 9.42 21.90
N MET A 54 19.02 10.70 21.55
CA MET A 54 18.29 11.26 20.40
C MET A 54 18.80 10.65 19.09
N ALA A 55 20.12 10.58 18.90
CA ALA A 55 20.72 9.90 17.75
C ALA A 55 20.36 8.40 17.70
N PHE A 56 20.44 7.71 18.84
CA PHE A 56 20.06 6.30 18.93
C PHE A 56 18.58 6.08 18.54
N SER A 57 17.67 6.92 19.04
CA SER A 57 16.25 6.84 18.72
C SER A 57 16.01 7.09 17.22
N ILE A 58 16.64 8.10 16.63
CA ILE A 58 16.53 8.37 15.19
C ILE A 58 16.97 7.14 14.37
N ILE A 59 18.10 6.52 14.71
CA ILE A 59 18.59 5.31 14.02
C ILE A 59 17.59 4.15 14.18
N PHE A 60 17.13 3.90 15.40
CA PHE A 60 16.21 2.79 15.70
C PHE A 60 14.87 2.94 14.97
N PHE A 61 14.25 4.12 15.03
CA PHE A 61 12.99 4.39 14.37
C PHE A 61 13.13 4.51 12.85
N SER A 62 14.29 4.91 12.33
CA SER A 62 14.57 4.88 10.89
C SER A 62 14.57 3.45 10.34
N ILE A 63 15.18 2.50 11.06
CA ILE A 63 15.15 1.07 10.68
C ILE A 63 13.71 0.54 10.69
N ILE A 64 12.96 0.81 11.77
CA ILE A 64 11.55 0.39 11.88
C ILE A 64 10.69 1.01 10.77
N GLY A 65 10.86 2.31 10.51
CA GLY A 65 10.16 3.04 9.45
C GLY A 65 10.43 2.45 8.07
N THR A 66 11.70 2.10 7.79
CA THR A 66 12.10 1.49 6.53
C THR A 66 11.49 0.09 6.36
N ILE A 67 11.52 -0.75 7.40
CA ILE A 67 10.90 -2.09 7.36
C ILE A 67 9.39 -1.97 7.11
N ASN A 68 8.70 -1.10 7.85
CA ASN A 68 7.26 -0.89 7.68
C ASN A 68 6.92 -0.36 6.28
N PHE A 69 7.75 0.51 5.72
CA PHE A 69 7.59 1.00 4.35
C PHE A 69 7.69 -0.14 3.32
N PHE A 70 8.71 -0.99 3.41
CA PHE A 70 8.86 -2.15 2.52
C PHE A 70 7.72 -3.16 2.67
N VAL A 71 7.31 -3.48 3.90
CA VAL A 71 6.18 -4.38 4.17
C VAL A 71 4.89 -3.82 3.58
N SER A 72 4.67 -2.50 3.66
CA SER A 72 3.49 -1.88 3.11
C SER A 72 3.46 -1.87 1.58
N ILE A 73 4.61 -1.62 0.93
CA ILE A 73 4.74 -1.77 -0.54
C ILE A 73 4.42 -3.22 -0.95
N LEU A 74 5.04 -4.21 -0.30
CA LEU A 74 4.82 -5.63 -0.59
C LEU A 74 3.34 -6.03 -0.43
N ARG A 75 2.68 -5.55 0.62
CA ARG A 75 1.23 -5.76 0.83
C ARG A 75 0.39 -5.07 -0.24
N GLY A 76 0.75 -3.85 -0.64
CA GLY A 76 0.09 -3.11 -1.70
C GLY A 76 0.15 -3.83 -3.04
N VAL A 77 1.33 -4.34 -3.42
CA VAL A 77 1.54 -5.12 -4.64
C VAL A 77 0.73 -6.42 -4.61
N LYS A 78 0.79 -7.18 -3.50
CA LYS A 78 -0.02 -8.41 -3.35
C LYS A 78 -1.52 -8.15 -3.43
N LYS A 79 -2.00 -7.03 -2.87
CA LYS A 79 -3.42 -6.67 -2.90
C LYS A 79 -3.87 -6.26 -4.30
N LEU A 80 -3.03 -5.54 -5.05
CA LEU A 80 -3.28 -5.21 -6.45
C LEU A 80 -3.32 -6.47 -7.34
N GLU A 81 -2.42 -7.42 -7.12
CA GLU A 81 -2.36 -8.67 -7.89
C GLU A 81 -3.64 -9.52 -7.71
N LYS A 82 -4.15 -9.63 -6.47
CA LYS A 82 -5.40 -10.35 -6.20
C LYS A 82 -6.61 -9.69 -6.88
N VAL A 83 -6.71 -8.37 -6.80
CA VAL A 83 -7.82 -7.63 -7.43
C VAL A 83 -7.82 -7.75 -8.95
N ASP A 84 -6.65 -7.80 -9.60
CA ASP A 84 -6.54 -8.02 -11.05
C ASP A 84 -6.91 -9.47 -11.43
N LYS A 85 -6.57 -10.47 -10.61
CA LYS A 85 -6.98 -11.88 -10.82
C LYS A 85 -8.50 -12.06 -10.69
N ASP A 86 -9.12 -11.51 -9.65
CA ASP A 86 -10.56 -11.61 -9.43
C ASP A 86 -11.37 -10.91 -10.54
N LYS A 87 -10.90 -9.76 -11.03
CA LYS A 87 -11.50 -9.10 -12.19
C LYS A 87 -11.45 -9.96 -13.45
N LYS A 88 -10.31 -10.61 -13.72
CA LYS A 88 -10.15 -11.50 -14.89
C LYS A 88 -11.03 -12.75 -14.78
N ALA A 89 -11.20 -13.32 -13.59
CA ALA A 89 -12.05 -14.47 -13.36
C ALA A 89 -13.54 -14.13 -13.64
N LYS A 90 -14.03 -13.03 -13.06
CA LYS A 90 -15.42 -12.59 -13.30
C LYS A 90 -15.72 -12.30 -14.77
N ILE A 91 -14.79 -11.66 -15.49
CA ILE A 91 -14.98 -11.40 -16.93
C ILE A 91 -15.05 -12.71 -17.74
N LYS A 92 -14.28 -13.73 -17.36
CA LYS A 92 -14.35 -15.05 -18.02
C LYS A 92 -15.68 -15.76 -17.75
N GLU A 93 -16.18 -15.74 -16.52
CA GLU A 93 -17.48 -16.34 -16.18
C GLU A 93 -18.61 -15.69 -16.98
N THR A 94 -18.67 -14.35 -17.03
CA THR A 94 -19.73 -13.64 -17.76
C THR A 94 -19.69 -13.92 -19.28
N MET A 95 -18.51 -14.10 -19.88
CA MET A 95 -18.38 -14.46 -21.29
C MET A 95 -18.78 -15.91 -21.59
N ILE A 96 -18.63 -16.81 -20.63
CA ILE A 96 -19.04 -18.21 -20.75
C ILE A 96 -20.56 -18.33 -20.62
N ASP A 97 -21.16 -17.56 -19.71
CA ASP A 97 -22.62 -17.50 -19.54
C ASP A 97 -23.29 -16.93 -20.81
N GLU A 98 -22.79 -15.81 -21.37
CA GLU A 98 -23.31 -15.27 -22.64
C GLU A 98 -23.20 -16.29 -23.80
N GLN A 99 -22.11 -17.06 -23.89
CA GLN A 99 -21.95 -18.07 -24.95
C GLN A 99 -22.82 -19.32 -24.77
N ASN A 100 -23.27 -19.61 -23.55
CA ASN A 100 -24.18 -20.71 -23.29
C ASN A 100 -25.63 -20.31 -23.55
N ASP A 101 -26.04 -19.09 -23.19
CA ASP A 101 -27.38 -18.55 -23.50
C ASP A 101 -27.61 -18.45 -25.03
N ASP A 102 -26.61 -18.01 -25.80
CA ASP A 102 -26.70 -17.91 -27.27
C ASP A 102 -26.82 -19.28 -27.98
N LYS A 103 -26.35 -20.36 -27.33
CA LYS A 103 -26.46 -21.73 -27.86
C LYS A 103 -27.77 -22.41 -27.50
N GLU A 104 -28.36 -22.05 -26.37
CA GLU A 104 -29.65 -22.60 -25.92
C GLU A 104 -30.84 -21.88 -26.59
N SER A 105 -30.69 -20.60 -26.94
CA SER A 105 -31.66 -19.80 -27.71
C SER A 105 -31.78 -20.17 -29.19
N ASN A 106 -30.77 -20.84 -29.76
CA ASN A 106 -30.72 -21.23 -31.18
C ASN A 106 -31.12 -22.70 -31.45
N LYS A 107 -31.71 -23.38 -30.46
CA LYS A 107 -32.13 -24.79 -30.55
C LYS A 107 -33.64 -24.93 -30.45
#